data_AF-A0AAV7CGU1-F1
#
_entry.id   AF-A0AAV7CGU1-F1
#
_cell.length_a   1.000
_cell.length_b   1.000
_cell.length_c   1.000
_cell.angle_alpha   90.00
_cell.angle_beta   90.00
_cell.angle_gamma   90.00
#
_symmetry.space_group_name_H-M   'P 1'
#
loop_
_entity.id
_entity.type
_entity.pdbx_description
1 polymer ?
#
loop_
_entity_poly.entity_id
_entity_poly.type
_entity_poly.pdbx_seq_one_letter_code
_entity_poly.pdbx_strand_id
1 'polypeptide(L)'
;MHKKIPTKNIEGQMTPYYPIEMGNGTPCSLKQNQPRTTTVMYICHPDAKHEILSVAEVITCEYEVVILTPLLCSHPKYRFKTSPINDIFCQSLPGSPLRPQSLQKLEHQQETIRAPFKPNKEEERQGVKEKFSTIHKPVTVGSQQHVTVGTTHISKLTDEQLIKEFLTGSYCFHGGVGWWKYEFCYGKYVHQYHEDKDTGRTTLVVGVWKEEQHLEWAKKNTARLYHPPDEGVQTVRMVSHFYGGGDTCELTNKPRQVIVKLKCKESESPHAVTVYMLEPQTCQYILGVESPVICKILDTADENGLLSIPN
;
A
#
# COMPACT_ATOMS: atom_id res chain seq x y z
N MET A 1 28.30 -10.42 -28.31
CA MET A 1 27.65 -11.08 -27.16
C MET A 1 26.76 -10.05 -26.44
N HIS A 2 25.46 -10.00 -26.74
CA HIS A 2 24.55 -9.13 -26.00
C HIS A 2 24.29 -9.72 -24.62
N LYS A 3 24.88 -9.14 -23.57
CA LYS A 3 24.61 -9.52 -22.18
C LYS A 3 23.12 -9.23 -21.90
N LYS A 4 22.31 -10.29 -21.73
CA LYS A 4 20.89 -10.17 -21.41
C LYS A 4 20.76 -9.52 -20.04
N ILE A 5 19.94 -8.48 -19.93
CA ILE A 5 19.74 -7.78 -18.67
C ILE A 5 18.84 -8.63 -17.79
N PRO A 6 19.23 -8.90 -16.53
CA PRO A 6 18.41 -9.66 -15.62
C PRO A 6 17.19 -8.83 -15.22
N THR A 7 16.08 -9.53 -15.01
CA THR A 7 14.79 -8.94 -14.64
C THR A 7 14.25 -9.70 -13.45
N LYS A 8 13.68 -9.00 -12.47
CA LYS A 8 13.09 -9.57 -11.27
C LYS A 8 11.66 -9.09 -11.11
N ASN A 9 10.78 -9.95 -10.63
CA ASN A 9 9.44 -9.55 -10.25
C ASN A 9 9.53 -8.73 -8.96
N ILE A 10 9.26 -7.43 -9.06
CA ILE A 10 9.15 -6.51 -7.94
C ILE A 10 7.70 -6.02 -7.94
N GLU A 11 6.95 -6.34 -6.89
CA GLU A 11 5.56 -5.89 -6.69
C GLU A 11 4.62 -6.22 -7.87
N GLY A 12 4.74 -7.42 -8.43
CA GLY A 12 3.89 -7.90 -9.53
C GLY A 12 4.39 -7.49 -10.92
N GLN A 13 5.51 -6.79 -11.01
CA GLN A 13 6.09 -6.36 -12.27
C GLN A 13 7.53 -6.82 -12.50
N MET A 14 7.74 -7.42 -13.68
CA MET A 14 9.08 -7.78 -14.18
C MET A 14 9.89 -6.51 -14.49
N THR A 15 10.84 -6.22 -13.60
CA THR A 15 11.64 -5.00 -13.62
C THR A 15 13.10 -5.32 -13.91
N PRO A 16 13.73 -4.66 -14.90
CA PRO A 16 15.17 -4.81 -15.16
C PRO A 16 16.00 -4.18 -14.04
N TYR A 17 17.08 -4.84 -13.64
CA TYR A 17 17.95 -4.37 -12.57
C TYR A 17 19.42 -4.56 -12.91
N TYR A 18 20.28 -3.76 -12.27
CA TYR A 18 21.72 -3.90 -12.35
C TYR A 18 22.24 -4.64 -11.10
N PRO A 19 22.74 -5.89 -11.25
CA PRO A 19 23.28 -6.66 -10.13
C PRO A 19 24.70 -6.22 -9.77
N ILE A 20 24.97 -6.16 -8.48
CA ILE A 20 26.32 -6.13 -7.91
C ILE A 20 26.41 -7.26 -6.89
N GLU A 21 27.35 -8.16 -7.10
CA GLU A 21 27.67 -9.22 -6.15
C GLU A 21 28.77 -8.74 -5.20
N MET A 22 28.48 -8.75 -3.91
CA MET A 22 29.41 -8.43 -2.83
C MET A 22 29.71 -9.72 -2.06
N GLY A 23 30.94 -10.21 -2.17
CA GLY A 23 31.41 -11.39 -1.47
C GLY A 23 32.27 -11.07 -0.25
N ASN A 24 32.81 -12.12 0.38
CA ASN A 24 33.78 -12.03 1.50
C ASN A 24 33.25 -11.38 2.78
N GLY A 25 31.96 -11.55 3.09
CA GLY A 25 31.40 -11.18 4.39
C GLY A 25 31.92 -12.05 5.53
N THR A 26 31.49 -11.75 6.75
CA THR A 26 31.85 -12.54 7.95
C THR A 26 31.48 -14.01 7.77
N PRO A 27 32.34 -14.96 8.19
CA PRO A 27 32.05 -16.40 8.12
C PRO A 27 30.71 -16.76 8.76
N CYS A 28 29.94 -17.60 8.08
CA CYS A 28 28.65 -18.10 8.52
C CYS A 28 28.79 -19.49 9.15
N SER A 29 28.55 -19.59 10.46
CA SER A 29 28.61 -20.86 11.20
C SER A 29 27.63 -21.91 10.65
N LEU A 30 26.47 -21.47 10.15
CA LEU A 30 25.42 -22.33 9.59
C LEU A 30 25.74 -22.86 8.19
N LYS A 31 26.77 -22.33 7.52
CA LYS A 31 27.16 -22.70 6.15
C LYS A 31 28.63 -23.14 6.10
N GLN A 32 29.04 -23.99 7.05
CA GLN A 32 30.40 -24.53 7.12
C GLN A 32 31.49 -23.44 7.09
N ASN A 33 31.25 -22.32 7.78
CA ASN A 33 32.11 -21.13 7.80
C ASN A 33 32.38 -20.45 6.44
N GLN A 34 31.56 -20.71 5.42
CA GLN A 34 31.59 -19.91 4.19
C GLN A 34 31.25 -18.44 4.50
N PRO A 35 31.91 -17.47 3.85
CA PRO A 35 31.62 -16.06 4.04
C PRO A 35 30.19 -15.71 3.58
N ARG A 36 29.51 -14.84 4.32
CA ARG A 36 28.23 -14.28 3.88
C ARG A 36 28.40 -13.56 2.54
N THR A 37 27.40 -13.67 1.67
CA THR A 37 27.38 -12.99 0.36
C THR A 37 26.15 -12.11 0.24
N THR A 38 26.23 -11.07 -0.59
CA THR A 38 25.12 -10.14 -0.80
C THR A 38 25.00 -9.78 -2.27
N THR A 39 23.80 -9.89 -2.82
CA THR A 39 23.48 -9.40 -4.16
C THR A 39 22.69 -8.10 -4.06
N VAL A 40 23.30 -7.00 -4.46
CA VAL A 40 22.67 -5.68 -4.52
C VAL A 40 22.08 -5.47 -5.91
N MET A 41 20.80 -5.13 -5.97
CA MET A 41 20.02 -4.95 -7.18
C MET A 41 19.61 -3.49 -7.29
N TYR A 42 20.24 -2.76 -8.20
CA TYR A 42 19.86 -1.38 -8.49
C TYR A 42 18.73 -1.36 -9.52
N ILE A 43 17.67 -0.63 -9.20
CA ILE A 43 16.47 -0.50 -10.02
C ILE A 43 16.27 0.97 -10.38
N CYS A 44 15.87 1.23 -11.62
CA CYS A 44 15.47 2.56 -12.04
C CYS A 44 14.19 2.98 -11.31
N HIS A 45 14.27 4.09 -10.57
CA HIS A 45 13.10 4.80 -10.07
C HIS A 45 13.34 6.32 -10.22
N PRO A 46 12.56 7.02 -11.07
CA PRO A 46 12.83 8.41 -11.43
C PRO A 46 12.72 9.36 -10.23
N ASP A 47 11.82 9.07 -9.29
CA ASP A 47 11.56 9.93 -8.13
C ASP A 47 12.33 9.48 -6.86
N ALA A 48 13.18 8.45 -6.94
CA ALA A 48 13.91 7.94 -5.78
C ALA A 48 15.15 8.78 -5.47
N LYS A 49 15.57 8.77 -4.20
CA LYS A 49 16.79 9.45 -3.73
C LYS A 49 17.90 8.47 -3.29
N HIS A 50 18.14 7.42 -4.07
CA HIS A 50 19.12 6.37 -3.75
C HIS A 50 18.79 5.55 -2.51
N GLU A 51 17.52 5.17 -2.33
CA GLU A 51 17.05 4.50 -1.13
C GLU A 51 17.03 2.96 -1.26
N ILE A 52 17.15 2.28 -0.13
CA ILE A 52 17.02 0.83 -0.05
C ILE A 52 15.53 0.49 0.05
N LEU A 53 14.99 -0.21 -0.96
CA LEU A 53 13.62 -0.72 -0.95
C LEU A 53 13.49 -1.93 -0.02
N SER A 54 14.45 -2.86 -0.07
CA SER A 54 14.39 -4.07 0.74
C SER A 54 15.76 -4.69 1.00
N VAL A 55 15.88 -5.37 2.14
CA VAL A 55 17.01 -6.23 2.51
C VAL A 55 16.40 -7.55 2.99
N ALA A 56 16.79 -8.66 2.37
CA ALA A 56 16.27 -9.97 2.71
C ALA A 56 17.39 -11.01 2.73
N GLU A 57 17.40 -11.87 3.75
CA GLU A 57 18.16 -13.12 3.72
C GLU A 57 17.31 -14.15 2.97
N VAL A 58 17.65 -14.43 1.72
CA VAL A 58 16.84 -15.32 0.86
C VAL A 58 17.22 -16.79 1.01
N ILE A 59 18.49 -17.03 1.34
CA ILE A 59 19.06 -18.33 1.71
C ILE A 59 19.95 -18.03 2.91
N THR A 60 20.11 -19.00 3.81
CA THR A 60 20.97 -18.83 4.99
C THR A 60 22.33 -18.27 4.60
N CYS A 61 22.66 -17.09 5.12
CA CYS A 61 23.88 -16.33 4.85
C CYS A 61 24.08 -15.80 3.43
N GLU A 62 23.02 -15.75 2.63
CA GLU A 62 22.96 -15.06 1.33
C GLU A 62 21.89 -13.98 1.36
N TYR A 63 22.32 -12.75 1.18
CA TYR A 63 21.47 -11.58 1.27
C TYR A 63 21.15 -11.01 -0.11
N GLU A 64 19.95 -10.48 -0.25
CA GLU A 64 19.51 -9.70 -1.39
C GLU A 64 19.11 -8.31 -0.92
N VAL A 65 19.62 -7.29 -1.61
CA VAL A 65 19.33 -5.88 -1.32
C VAL A 65 18.77 -5.25 -2.58
N VAL A 66 17.62 -4.58 -2.49
CA VAL A 66 17.05 -3.83 -3.62
C VAL A 66 17.20 -2.34 -3.35
N ILE A 67 17.79 -1.62 -4.30
CA ILE A 67 18.05 -0.17 -4.21
C ILE A 67 17.35 0.54 -5.36
N LEU A 68 16.58 1.57 -5.03
CA LEU A 68 15.96 2.46 -5.99
C LEU A 68 16.89 3.62 -6.29
N THR A 69 17.18 3.85 -7.57
CA THR A 69 18.08 4.92 -8.00
C THR A 69 17.59 5.58 -9.29
N PRO A 70 17.63 6.93 -9.38
CA PRO A 70 17.27 7.65 -10.59
C PRO A 70 18.36 7.53 -11.67
N LEU A 71 19.61 7.23 -11.29
CA LEU A 71 20.74 7.18 -12.23
C LEU A 71 20.57 6.10 -13.30
N LEU A 72 19.97 4.97 -12.94
CA LEU A 72 19.75 3.86 -13.85
C LEU A 72 18.67 4.17 -14.90
N CYS A 73 17.80 5.15 -14.63
CA CYS A 73 16.73 5.58 -15.53
C CYS A 73 17.22 6.33 -16.77
N SER A 74 18.45 6.83 -16.74
CA SER A 74 19.12 7.41 -17.90
C SER A 74 19.39 6.37 -18.99
N HIS A 75 19.53 5.10 -18.61
CA HIS A 75 19.90 4.03 -19.52
C HIS A 75 18.66 3.33 -20.12
N PRO A 76 18.49 3.30 -21.46
CA PRO A 76 17.27 2.83 -22.12
C PRO A 76 16.88 1.38 -21.79
N LYS A 77 17.85 0.54 -21.42
CA LYS A 77 17.59 -0.87 -21.12
C LYS A 77 17.17 -1.16 -19.67
N TYR A 78 17.38 -0.21 -18.76
CA TYR A 78 16.96 -0.30 -17.36
C TYR A 78 15.76 0.59 -17.06
N ARG A 79 15.45 1.52 -17.98
CA ARG A 79 14.22 2.30 -17.93
C ARG A 79 13.01 1.37 -18.06
N PHE A 80 12.01 1.65 -17.23
CA PHE A 80 10.72 0.99 -17.27
C PHE A 80 10.04 1.18 -18.62
N LYS A 81 9.47 0.10 -19.18
CA LYS A 81 8.59 0.16 -20.35
C LYS A 81 7.16 0.16 -19.84
N THR A 82 6.48 1.29 -19.89
CA THR A 82 5.04 1.33 -19.61
C THR A 82 4.32 0.49 -20.66
N SER A 83 3.38 -0.35 -20.22
CA SER A 83 2.37 -0.88 -21.13
C SER A 83 1.63 0.32 -21.73
N PRO A 84 1.40 0.37 -23.05
CA PRO A 84 0.65 1.47 -23.65
C PRO A 84 -0.75 1.50 -23.01
N ILE A 85 -1.10 2.63 -22.40
CA ILE A 85 -2.48 2.92 -21.99
C ILE A 85 -3.25 3.15 -23.28
N ASN A 86 -4.19 2.27 -23.58
CA ASN A 86 -5.09 2.47 -24.70
C ASN A 86 -6.30 3.25 -24.18
N ASP A 87 -6.37 4.53 -24.50
CA ASP A 87 -7.54 5.35 -24.17
C ASP A 87 -8.75 4.83 -24.95
N ILE A 88 -9.76 4.31 -24.24
CA ILE A 88 -11.03 3.90 -24.84
C ILE A 88 -11.93 5.12 -24.95
N PHE A 89 -12.05 5.66 -26.16
CA PHE A 89 -12.98 6.74 -26.46
C PHE A 89 -14.38 6.18 -26.70
N CYS A 90 -15.22 6.20 -25.67
CA CYS A 90 -16.63 5.84 -25.80
C CYS A 90 -17.41 6.97 -26.51
N GLN A 91 -18.19 6.63 -27.54
CA GLN A 91 -19.14 7.54 -28.18
C GLN A 91 -20.56 7.05 -27.96
N SER A 92 -21.50 7.99 -27.75
CA SER A 92 -22.92 7.67 -27.68
C SER A 92 -23.43 7.18 -29.05
N LEU A 93 -24.27 6.15 -29.05
CA LEU A 93 -24.94 5.68 -30.27
C LEU A 93 -25.93 6.73 -30.79
N PRO A 94 -26.23 6.76 -32.11
CA PRO A 94 -27.23 7.67 -32.68
C PRO A 94 -28.58 7.53 -31.98
N GLY A 95 -29.17 8.65 -31.56
CA GLY A 95 -30.44 8.68 -30.80
C GLY A 95 -30.31 8.44 -29.30
N SER A 96 -29.10 8.11 -28.81
CA SER A 96 -28.82 8.09 -27.37
C SER A 96 -28.53 9.50 -26.84
N PRO A 97 -28.92 9.80 -25.59
CA PRO A 97 -28.56 11.07 -24.98
C PRO A 97 -27.03 11.21 -24.91
N LEU A 98 -26.51 12.41 -25.22
CA LEU A 98 -25.07 12.72 -25.21
C LEU A 98 -24.40 12.43 -23.85
N ARG A 99 -25.19 12.40 -22.78
CA ARG A 99 -24.76 12.07 -21.43
C ARG A 99 -25.74 11.04 -20.83
N PRO A 100 -25.26 9.97 -20.18
CA PRO A 100 -26.15 8.98 -19.56
C PRO A 100 -27.05 9.64 -18.52
N GLN A 101 -28.36 9.37 -18.59
CA GLN A 101 -29.33 9.93 -17.63
C GLN A 101 -29.07 9.45 -16.19
N SER A 102 -28.52 8.25 -16.02
CA SER A 102 -28.09 7.74 -14.71
C SER A 102 -26.97 8.58 -14.12
N LEU A 103 -26.00 9.01 -14.94
CA LEU A 103 -24.90 9.88 -14.52
C LEU A 103 -25.42 11.26 -14.10
N GLN A 104 -26.35 11.84 -14.87
CA GLN A 104 -26.97 13.13 -14.51
C GLN A 104 -27.74 13.04 -13.18
N LYS A 105 -28.46 11.93 -12.93
CA LYS A 105 -29.16 11.69 -11.66
C LYS A 105 -28.20 11.53 -10.48
N LEU A 106 -27.07 10.86 -10.70
CA LEU A 106 -26.00 10.68 -9.71
C LEU A 106 -25.30 12.00 -9.37
N GLU A 107 -24.97 12.80 -10.39
CA GLU A 107 -24.40 14.14 -10.22
C GLU A 107 -25.37 15.05 -9.46
N HIS A 108 -26.66 15.02 -9.78
CA HIS A 108 -27.70 15.78 -9.08
C HIS A 108 -27.90 15.31 -7.62
N GLN A 109 -27.82 14.00 -7.36
CA GLN A 109 -27.78 13.46 -6.00
C GLN A 109 -26.53 13.92 -5.23
N GLN A 110 -25.38 13.99 -5.91
CA GLN A 110 -24.13 14.43 -5.30
C GLN A 110 -24.16 15.93 -4.96
N GLU A 111 -24.84 16.75 -5.77
CA GLU A 111 -25.06 18.17 -5.50
C GLU A 111 -26.02 18.41 -4.34
N THR A 112 -27.09 17.62 -4.23
CA THR A 112 -28.06 17.72 -3.12
C THR A 112 -27.47 17.28 -1.77
N ILE A 113 -26.56 16.30 -1.76
CA ILE A 113 -25.82 15.89 -0.55
C ILE A 113 -24.81 16.97 -0.09
N ARG A 114 -24.29 17.78 -1.02
CA ARG A 114 -23.32 18.83 -0.72
C ARG A 114 -23.93 20.14 -0.19
N ALA A 115 -25.26 20.29 -0.22
CA ALA A 115 -25.93 21.54 0.13
C ALA A 115 -26.67 21.49 1.50
N PRO A 116 -25.94 21.58 2.63
CA PRO A 116 -26.51 22.20 3.84
C PRO A 116 -25.91 23.56 4.23
N PHE A 117 -24.92 24.11 3.52
CA PHE A 117 -24.31 25.40 3.90
C PHE A 117 -24.24 26.40 2.75
N LYS A 118 -25.33 27.14 2.52
CA LYS A 118 -25.25 28.51 1.99
C LYS A 118 -26.31 29.38 2.66
N PRO A 119 -25.94 30.47 3.35
CA PRO A 119 -26.91 31.46 3.83
C PRO A 119 -27.42 32.30 2.66
N ASN A 120 -28.70 32.67 2.75
CA ASN A 120 -29.43 33.51 1.81
C ASN A 120 -28.70 34.82 1.46
N LYS A 121 -28.72 35.17 0.17
CA LYS A 121 -28.90 36.55 -0.27
C LYS A 121 -29.92 36.56 -1.41
N GLU A 122 -30.99 37.31 -1.16
CA GLU A 122 -32.04 37.65 -2.09
C GLU A 122 -31.56 38.60 -3.20
N GLU A 123 -32.22 38.43 -4.35
CA GLU A 123 -32.54 39.38 -5.42
C GLU A 123 -31.42 40.08 -6.21
N GLU A 124 -31.33 39.75 -7.51
CA GLU A 124 -31.97 40.56 -8.56
C GLU A 124 -32.19 39.75 -9.85
N ARG A 125 -33.40 39.86 -10.41
CA ARG A 125 -33.82 39.32 -11.70
C ARG A 125 -33.39 40.26 -12.83
N GLN A 126 -32.92 39.70 -13.93
CA GLN A 126 -33.46 39.97 -15.28
C GLN A 126 -32.91 38.95 -16.29
N GLY A 127 -33.81 38.33 -17.04
CA GLY A 127 -33.51 37.19 -17.92
C GLY A 127 -33.19 37.59 -19.36
N VAL A 128 -32.56 36.67 -20.09
CA VAL A 128 -32.66 36.57 -21.55
C VAL A 128 -32.61 35.10 -21.95
N LYS A 129 -33.51 34.74 -22.88
CA LYS A 129 -33.77 33.41 -23.43
C LYS A 129 -32.59 32.84 -24.24
N GLU A 130 -32.56 31.52 -24.28
CA GLU A 130 -31.66 30.65 -25.03
C GLU A 130 -31.46 31.04 -26.51
N LYS A 131 -30.21 30.92 -26.98
CA LYS A 131 -29.90 30.47 -28.34
C LYS A 131 -28.73 29.49 -28.29
N PHE A 132 -29.04 28.22 -28.57
CA PHE A 132 -28.07 27.19 -28.92
C PHE A 132 -27.27 27.64 -30.16
N SER A 133 -25.95 27.71 -30.02
CA SER A 133 -25.04 27.80 -31.16
C SER A 133 -23.89 26.83 -30.96
N THR A 134 -23.88 25.86 -31.85
CA THR A 134 -22.81 24.93 -32.21
C THR A 134 -21.51 25.69 -32.48
N ILE A 135 -20.44 25.43 -31.72
CA ILE A 135 -19.03 25.50 -32.14
C ILE A 135 -18.20 24.70 -31.14
N HIS A 136 -17.45 23.72 -31.66
CA HIS A 136 -16.46 22.94 -30.95
C HIS A 136 -15.37 23.86 -30.37
N LYS A 137 -15.16 23.80 -29.04
CA LYS A 137 -13.89 24.18 -28.42
C LYS A 137 -13.26 22.90 -27.86
N PRO A 138 -12.05 22.51 -28.30
CA PRO A 138 -11.34 21.44 -27.63
C PRO A 138 -10.98 21.90 -26.22
N VAL A 139 -11.44 21.17 -25.21
CA VAL A 139 -10.97 21.34 -23.84
C VAL A 139 -9.51 20.92 -23.82
N THR A 140 -8.63 21.91 -23.71
CA THR A 140 -7.20 21.71 -23.47
C THR A 140 -7.05 21.23 -22.03
N VAL A 141 -7.11 19.92 -21.81
CA VAL A 141 -6.65 19.33 -20.55
C VAL A 141 -5.12 19.38 -20.61
N GLY A 142 -4.52 20.26 -19.82
CA GLY A 142 -3.08 20.34 -19.65
C GLY A 142 -2.54 18.99 -19.19
N SER A 143 -1.97 18.24 -20.13
CA SER A 143 -1.32 16.97 -19.89
C SER A 143 0.10 17.22 -19.43
N GLN A 144 0.30 17.35 -18.12
CA GLN A 144 1.59 16.99 -17.52
C GLN A 144 1.59 15.48 -17.34
N GLN A 145 2.09 14.79 -18.36
CA GLN A 145 2.32 13.36 -18.34
C GLN A 145 3.47 13.06 -17.37
N HIS A 146 3.17 12.45 -16.22
CA HIS A 146 4.18 11.87 -15.33
C HIS A 146 4.06 10.34 -15.31
N VAL A 147 5.21 9.73 -15.60
CA VAL A 147 5.46 8.32 -15.94
C VAL A 147 5.23 7.41 -14.74
N THR A 148 4.56 6.27 -14.96
CA THR A 148 4.09 5.35 -13.93
C THR A 148 4.96 4.08 -13.83
N VAL A 149 5.52 3.83 -12.63
CA VAL A 149 6.16 2.59 -12.18
C VAL A 149 5.47 2.14 -10.88
N GLY A 150 5.35 0.83 -10.65
CA GLY A 150 4.76 0.05 -9.53
C GLY A 150 4.55 0.63 -8.12
N THR A 151 5.00 1.85 -7.84
CA THR A 151 4.63 2.71 -6.71
C THR A 151 3.47 3.69 -7.03
N THR A 152 2.78 3.55 -8.18
CA THR A 152 1.94 4.64 -8.76
C THR A 152 0.78 5.16 -7.91
N HIS A 153 0.33 4.42 -6.89
CA HIS A 153 -0.59 5.00 -5.91
C HIS A 153 0.19 5.76 -4.83
N ILE A 154 1.18 5.14 -4.19
CA ILE A 154 1.82 5.68 -2.99
C ILE A 154 2.61 6.97 -3.29
N SER A 155 3.30 7.08 -4.43
CA SER A 155 4.10 8.26 -4.78
C SER A 155 3.28 9.45 -5.30
N LYS A 156 1.97 9.29 -5.54
CA LYS A 156 1.04 10.37 -5.92
C LYS A 156 0.14 10.84 -4.77
N LEU A 157 0.06 10.04 -3.70
CA LEU A 157 -0.78 10.33 -2.54
C LEU A 157 0.02 11.21 -1.58
N THR A 158 -0.59 12.30 -1.12
CA THR A 158 -0.10 12.94 0.10
C THR A 158 -0.22 11.94 1.25
N ASP A 159 0.59 12.09 2.30
CA ASP A 159 0.49 11.25 3.49
C ASP A 159 -0.95 11.20 4.03
N GLU A 160 -1.70 12.31 3.93
CA GLU A 160 -3.11 12.40 4.30
C GLU A 160 -4.01 11.50 3.44
N GLN A 161 -3.80 11.48 2.13
CA GLN A 161 -4.61 10.65 1.24
C GLN A 161 -4.28 9.16 1.42
N LEU A 162 -3.00 8.82 1.62
CA LEU A 162 -2.58 7.45 1.95
C LEU A 162 -3.19 6.97 3.28
N ILE A 163 -3.16 7.82 4.31
CA ILE A 163 -3.79 7.55 5.61
C ILE A 163 -5.28 7.28 5.45
N LYS A 164 -5.98 8.15 4.71
CA LYS A 164 -7.41 8.01 4.47
C LYS A 164 -7.73 6.73 3.71
N GLU A 165 -6.98 6.44 2.65
CA GLU A 165 -7.18 5.23 1.85
C GLU A 165 -6.89 3.96 2.66
N PHE A 166 -5.84 3.98 3.48
CA PHE A 166 -5.52 2.91 4.42
C PHE A 166 -6.62 2.71 5.46
N LEU A 167 -7.03 3.74 6.20
CA LEU A 167 -8.02 3.63 7.28
C LEU A 167 -9.44 3.28 6.77
N THR A 168 -9.76 3.63 5.52
CA THR A 168 -11.00 3.18 4.86
C THR A 168 -10.90 1.75 4.31
N GLY A 169 -9.71 1.14 4.37
CA GLY A 169 -9.41 -0.16 3.81
C GLY A 169 -9.45 -0.20 2.28
N SER A 170 -9.39 0.95 1.60
CA SER A 170 -9.26 1.00 0.13
C SER A 170 -7.83 0.76 -0.34
N TYR A 171 -6.85 1.10 0.51
CA TYR A 171 -5.46 0.72 0.34
C TYR A 171 -5.04 -0.30 1.41
N CYS A 172 -4.19 -1.25 1.01
CA CYS A 172 -3.70 -2.33 1.86
C CYS A 172 -2.18 -2.31 1.89
N PHE A 173 -1.58 -2.60 3.06
CA PHE A 173 -0.15 -2.78 3.15
C PHE A 173 0.24 -4.18 2.68
N HIS A 174 1.26 -4.23 1.83
CA HIS A 174 1.80 -5.48 1.32
C HIS A 174 3.23 -5.66 1.81
N GLY A 175 3.66 -6.90 1.98
CA GLY A 175 5.05 -7.23 2.24
C GLY A 175 5.31 -8.73 2.28
N GLY A 176 6.37 -9.13 2.96
CA GLY A 176 6.83 -10.53 2.98
C GLY A 176 7.93 -10.82 1.96
N VAL A 177 8.82 -11.74 2.34
CA VAL A 177 10.05 -12.09 1.61
C VAL A 177 10.02 -13.56 1.19
N GLY A 178 10.71 -13.88 0.10
CA GLY A 178 10.75 -15.25 -0.43
C GLY A 178 9.37 -15.75 -0.87
N TRP A 179 9.05 -17.00 -0.48
CA TRP A 179 7.82 -17.70 -0.85
C TRP A 179 6.56 -17.03 -0.31
N TRP A 180 6.58 -16.57 0.94
CA TRP A 180 5.39 -15.99 1.58
C TRP A 180 5.30 -14.48 1.40
N LYS A 181 4.12 -14.04 0.97
CA LYS A 181 3.70 -12.65 0.87
C LYS A 181 2.52 -12.41 1.80
N TYR A 182 2.39 -11.17 2.25
CA TYR A 182 1.35 -10.75 3.17
C TYR A 182 0.62 -9.55 2.60
N GLU A 183 -0.68 -9.49 2.84
CA GLU A 183 -1.55 -8.37 2.49
C GLU A 183 -2.41 -8.07 3.71
N PHE A 184 -2.37 -6.81 4.15
CA PHE A 184 -3.11 -6.33 5.30
C PHE A 184 -3.97 -5.13 4.91
N CYS A 185 -5.28 -5.31 4.97
CA CYS A 185 -6.26 -4.27 4.73
C CYS A 185 -6.91 -3.89 6.05
N TYR A 186 -6.71 -2.63 6.48
CA TYR A 186 -7.25 -2.13 7.74
C TYR A 186 -8.77 -2.29 7.80
N GLY A 187 -9.28 -2.77 8.93
CA GLY A 187 -10.71 -2.97 9.15
C GLY A 187 -11.34 -4.05 8.26
N LYS A 188 -10.53 -4.86 7.56
CA LYS A 188 -11.02 -5.89 6.64
C LYS A 188 -10.42 -7.26 6.93
N TYR A 189 -9.15 -7.48 6.58
CA TYR A 189 -8.56 -8.82 6.65
C TYR A 189 -7.03 -8.80 6.65
N VAL A 190 -6.47 -9.94 7.00
CA VAL A 190 -5.06 -10.27 6.82
C VAL A 190 -4.97 -11.54 5.98
N HIS A 191 -4.29 -11.44 4.85
CA HIS A 191 -4.02 -12.56 3.95
C HIS A 191 -2.53 -12.90 3.94
N GLN A 192 -2.24 -14.18 3.83
CA GLN A 192 -0.95 -14.72 3.45
C GLN A 192 -1.12 -15.34 2.07
N TYR A 193 -0.19 -15.12 1.15
CA TYR A 193 -0.26 -15.71 -0.18
C TYR A 193 1.13 -16.03 -0.74
N HIS A 194 1.18 -16.91 -1.72
CA HIS A 194 2.34 -17.10 -2.57
C HIS A 194 1.88 -17.18 -4.02
N GLU A 195 2.76 -16.83 -4.95
CA GLU A 195 2.48 -16.88 -6.38
C GLU A 195 3.49 -17.80 -7.05
N ASP A 196 2.99 -18.85 -7.67
CA ASP A 196 3.77 -19.73 -8.53
C ASP A 196 3.40 -19.45 -10.00
N LYS A 197 4.33 -19.71 -10.92
CA LYS A 197 4.13 -19.49 -12.36
C LYS A 197 3.13 -20.47 -12.96
N ASP A 198 3.04 -21.68 -12.41
CA ASP A 198 2.26 -22.77 -12.97
C ASP A 198 0.87 -22.88 -12.31
N THR A 199 0.78 -22.63 -10.99
CA THR A 199 -0.46 -22.79 -10.22
C THR A 199 -1.15 -21.47 -9.85
N GLY A 200 -0.50 -20.33 -10.09
CA GLY A 200 -1.05 -19.00 -9.80
C GLY A 200 -0.94 -18.59 -8.33
N ARG A 201 -1.83 -17.69 -7.90
CA ARG A 201 -1.84 -17.14 -6.53
C ARG A 201 -2.63 -18.05 -5.60
N THR A 202 -1.94 -18.67 -4.63
CA THR A 202 -2.59 -19.38 -3.52
C THR A 202 -2.69 -18.43 -2.33
N THR A 203 -3.91 -18.18 -1.86
CA THR A 203 -4.18 -17.26 -0.75
C THR A 203 -4.77 -18.01 0.44
N LEU A 204 -4.24 -17.74 1.63
CA LEU A 204 -4.66 -18.21 2.93
C LEU A 204 -5.17 -17.02 3.75
N VAL A 205 -6.39 -17.12 4.28
CA VAL A 205 -6.96 -16.13 5.19
C VAL A 205 -6.43 -16.35 6.59
N VAL A 206 -5.63 -15.40 7.08
CA VAL A 206 -5.02 -15.49 8.41
C VAL A 206 -6.01 -14.98 9.47
N GLY A 207 -6.76 -13.93 9.15
CA GLY A 207 -7.82 -13.40 10.01
C GLY A 207 -8.67 -12.35 9.30
N VAL A 208 -9.88 -12.16 9.81
CA VAL A 208 -10.88 -11.21 9.32
C VAL A 208 -11.22 -10.24 10.45
N TRP A 209 -11.46 -8.98 10.11
CA TRP A 209 -11.86 -7.95 11.05
C TRP A 209 -13.32 -8.14 11.46
N LYS A 210 -13.56 -8.12 12.76
CA LYS A 210 -14.88 -7.98 13.37
C LYS A 210 -14.72 -7.12 14.61
N GLU A 211 -15.35 -5.96 14.61
CA GLU A 211 -15.19 -4.96 15.66
C GLU A 211 -15.55 -5.53 17.03
N GLU A 212 -16.63 -6.32 17.12
CA GLU A 212 -17.09 -6.93 18.36
C GLU A 212 -16.05 -7.89 18.96
N GLN A 213 -15.43 -8.72 18.11
CA GLN A 213 -14.38 -9.64 18.54
C GLN A 213 -13.14 -8.90 19.03
N HIS A 214 -12.78 -7.81 18.34
CA HIS A 214 -11.67 -6.98 18.77
C HIS A 214 -11.94 -6.29 20.11
N LEU A 215 -13.13 -5.73 20.32
CA LEU A 215 -13.51 -5.10 21.58
C LEU A 215 -13.49 -6.10 22.74
N GLU A 216 -13.96 -7.34 22.53
CA GLU A 216 -13.85 -8.41 23.53
C GLU A 216 -12.39 -8.78 23.85
N TRP A 217 -11.54 -8.82 22.83
CA TRP A 217 -10.11 -9.05 22.99
C TRP A 217 -9.43 -7.89 23.76
N ALA A 218 -9.76 -6.64 23.43
CA ALA A 218 -9.18 -5.44 24.02
C ALA A 218 -9.53 -5.29 25.52
N LYS A 219 -10.67 -5.80 25.97
CA LYS A 219 -11.01 -5.85 27.41
C LYS A 219 -10.01 -6.66 28.25
N LYS A 220 -9.31 -7.62 27.62
CA LYS A 220 -8.38 -8.55 28.28
C LYS A 220 -6.91 -8.30 27.91
N ASN A 221 -6.64 -7.39 26.97
CA ASN A 221 -5.32 -7.18 26.39
C ASN A 221 -5.05 -5.69 26.21
N THR A 222 -3.79 -5.29 26.34
CA THR A 222 -3.39 -3.91 26.10
C THR A 222 -3.40 -3.61 24.60
N ALA A 223 -4.42 -2.91 24.13
CA ALA A 223 -4.57 -2.56 22.72
C ALA A 223 -3.75 -1.33 22.30
N ARG A 224 -3.32 -0.49 23.25
CA ARG A 224 -2.54 0.74 23.02
C ARG A 224 -1.33 0.81 23.96
N LEU A 225 -0.14 1.07 23.40
CA LEU A 225 1.10 1.23 24.16
C LEU A 225 1.69 2.63 23.92
N TYR A 226 2.08 3.29 25.00
CA TYR A 226 2.66 4.64 24.99
C TYR A 226 4.18 4.63 24.96
N HIS A 227 4.77 5.75 24.55
CA HIS A 227 6.18 6.03 24.80
C HIS A 227 6.46 6.20 26.31
N PRO A 228 7.67 5.84 26.78
CA PRO A 228 8.10 6.17 28.14
C PRO A 228 8.03 7.69 28.39
N PRO A 229 7.68 8.14 29.60
CA PRO A 229 7.37 9.55 29.90
C PRO A 229 8.62 10.46 30.02
N ASP A 230 9.55 10.38 29.07
CA ASP A 230 10.79 11.20 29.08
C ASP A 230 10.58 12.62 28.50
N GLU A 231 9.53 12.85 27.69
CA GLU A 231 9.32 14.13 26.98
C GLU A 231 7.93 14.77 27.16
N GLY A 232 7.30 14.63 28.35
CA GLY A 232 6.14 15.44 28.76
C GLY A 232 4.81 15.27 27.99
N VAL A 233 4.82 14.65 26.81
CA VAL A 233 3.65 14.32 25.98
C VAL A 233 3.57 12.81 25.83
N GLN A 234 2.49 12.19 26.35
CA GLN A 234 2.24 10.76 26.13
C GLN A 234 1.76 10.54 24.69
N THR A 235 2.68 10.24 23.79
CA THR A 235 2.35 9.80 22.42
C THR A 235 2.20 8.29 22.35
N VAL A 236 1.31 7.84 21.47
CA VAL A 236 1.04 6.42 21.27
C VAL A 236 2.15 5.83 20.38
N ARG A 237 2.87 4.82 20.89
CA ARG A 237 3.95 4.14 20.16
C ARG A 237 3.44 3.03 19.25
N MET A 238 2.38 2.35 19.68
CA MET A 238 1.85 1.16 19.02
C MET A 238 0.36 0.98 19.34
N VAL A 239 -0.40 0.54 18.35
CA VAL A 239 -1.72 -0.07 18.54
C VAL A 239 -1.74 -1.53 18.11
N SER A 240 -2.58 -2.32 18.75
CA SER A 240 -2.76 -3.74 18.50
C SER A 240 -4.22 -4.05 18.18
N HIS A 241 -4.46 -4.69 17.04
CA HIS A 241 -5.78 -5.09 16.58
C HIS A 241 -5.89 -6.61 16.46
N PHE A 242 -7.05 -7.13 16.84
CA PHE A 242 -7.32 -8.57 16.76
C PHE A 242 -8.16 -8.88 15.54
N TYR A 243 -7.69 -9.82 14.72
CA TYR A 243 -8.38 -10.34 13.55
C TYR A 243 -8.56 -11.85 13.74
N GLY A 244 -9.80 -12.31 13.76
CA GLY A 244 -10.17 -13.70 14.02
C GLY A 244 -10.87 -14.35 12.83
N GLY A 245 -11.22 -15.62 12.95
CA GLY A 245 -12.05 -16.30 11.94
C GLY A 245 -11.37 -16.48 10.58
N GLY A 246 -10.05 -16.64 10.56
CA GLY A 246 -9.33 -17.07 9.37
C GLY A 246 -9.59 -18.53 9.01
N ASP A 247 -8.91 -19.02 7.98
CA ASP A 247 -9.06 -20.37 7.47
C ASP A 247 -8.77 -21.42 8.55
N THR A 248 -9.49 -22.53 8.53
CA THR A 248 -9.35 -23.61 9.51
C THR A 248 -7.95 -24.20 9.47
N CYS A 249 -7.30 -24.22 10.63
CA CYS A 249 -6.00 -24.82 10.83
C CYS A 249 -6.10 -26.35 10.85
N GLU A 250 -5.37 -27.04 9.98
CA GLU A 250 -5.40 -28.51 9.91
C GLU A 250 -4.84 -29.18 11.17
N LEU A 251 -3.88 -28.52 11.85
CA LEU A 251 -3.21 -29.07 13.02
C LEU A 251 -4.05 -28.93 14.31
N THR A 252 -4.87 -27.89 14.40
CA THR A 252 -5.64 -27.59 15.62
C THR A 252 -7.15 -27.67 15.44
N ASN A 253 -7.62 -27.78 14.19
CA ASN A 253 -9.02 -27.68 13.77
C ASN A 253 -9.73 -26.40 14.25
N LYS A 254 -8.98 -25.35 14.60
CA LYS A 254 -9.52 -24.04 14.97
C LYS A 254 -9.26 -23.03 13.86
N PRO A 255 -10.11 -22.00 13.71
CA PRO A 255 -9.84 -20.92 12.76
C PRO A 255 -8.54 -20.21 13.14
N ARG A 256 -7.74 -19.85 12.13
CA ARG A 256 -6.56 -19.01 12.33
C ARG A 256 -6.95 -17.64 12.89
N GLN A 257 -6.03 -17.05 13.64
CA GLN A 257 -6.19 -15.71 14.21
C GLN A 257 -4.87 -14.95 14.21
N VAL A 258 -4.93 -13.63 14.11
CA VAL A 258 -3.76 -12.77 14.06
C VAL A 258 -3.95 -11.50 14.87
N ILE A 259 -2.90 -11.12 15.60
CA ILE A 259 -2.78 -9.82 16.24
C ILE A 259 -1.94 -8.93 15.34
N VAL A 260 -2.55 -7.89 14.78
CA VAL A 260 -1.86 -6.88 13.96
C VAL A 260 -1.31 -5.81 14.89
N LYS A 261 -0.01 -5.55 14.83
CA LYS A 261 0.68 -4.51 15.59
C LYS A 261 1.15 -3.41 14.64
N LEU A 262 0.48 -2.26 14.69
CA LEU A 262 0.86 -1.07 13.95
C LEU A 262 1.82 -0.25 14.82
N LYS A 263 3.02 0.00 14.31
CA LYS A 263 4.08 0.72 15.04
C LYS A 263 4.57 1.91 14.23
N CYS A 264 4.76 3.03 14.91
CA CYS A 264 5.51 4.14 14.37
C CYS A 264 6.99 3.75 14.29
N LYS A 265 7.59 4.00 13.13
CA LYS A 265 9.02 3.87 12.91
C LYS A 265 9.46 5.01 12.02
N GLU A 266 10.22 5.93 12.58
CA GLU A 266 10.83 7.00 11.80
C GLU A 266 11.78 6.43 10.75
N SER A 267 11.78 7.06 9.58
CA SER A 267 12.61 6.68 8.45
C SER A 267 12.82 7.91 7.58
N GLU A 268 13.97 7.95 6.89
CA GLU A 268 14.24 8.97 5.88
C GLU A 268 13.30 8.87 4.67
N SER A 269 12.69 7.69 4.48
CA SER A 269 11.69 7.44 3.44
C SER A 269 10.28 7.46 4.05
N PRO A 270 9.44 8.48 3.77
CA PRO A 270 8.13 8.65 4.40
C PRO A 270 7.13 7.53 4.06
N HIS A 271 7.38 6.82 2.95
CA HIS A 271 6.55 5.74 2.46
C HIS A 271 7.13 4.35 2.72
N ALA A 272 8.22 4.24 3.47
CA ALA A 272 8.77 2.94 3.84
C ALA A 272 7.77 2.17 4.71
N VAL A 273 7.48 0.92 4.33
CA VAL A 273 6.64 0.01 5.10
C VAL A 273 7.38 -1.29 5.28
N THR A 274 7.54 -1.71 6.54
CA THR A 274 8.06 -3.04 6.90
C THR A 274 6.90 -3.89 7.40
N VAL A 275 6.61 -4.99 6.68
CA VAL A 275 5.59 -5.97 7.09
C VAL A 275 6.26 -7.32 7.35
N TYR A 276 6.02 -7.88 8.52
CA TYR A 276 6.54 -9.20 8.90
C TYR A 276 5.50 -10.00 9.70
N MET A 277 5.60 -11.33 9.63
CA MET A 277 4.69 -12.26 10.31
C MET A 277 5.48 -13.17 11.24
N LEU A 278 4.97 -13.37 12.46
CA LEU A 278 5.49 -14.33 13.43
C LEU A 278 4.38 -15.31 13.82
N GLU A 279 4.70 -16.59 13.98
CA GLU A 279 3.79 -17.62 14.47
C GLU A 279 4.26 -18.12 15.85
N PRO A 280 3.98 -17.40 16.94
CA PRO A 280 4.41 -17.80 18.28
C PRO A 280 3.74 -19.09 18.77
N GLN A 281 2.54 -19.40 18.28
CA GLN A 281 1.82 -20.64 18.54
C GLN A 281 1.18 -21.12 17.24
N THR A 282 1.00 -22.43 17.10
CA THR A 282 0.41 -23.02 15.89
C THR A 282 -0.93 -22.37 15.55
N CYS A 283 -0.99 -21.78 14.35
CA CYS A 283 -2.15 -21.08 13.80
C CYS A 283 -2.60 -19.83 14.56
N GLN A 284 -1.73 -19.27 15.39
CA GLN A 284 -1.89 -17.95 16.01
C GLN A 284 -0.72 -17.07 15.61
N TYR A 285 -1.02 -15.93 15.00
CA TYR A 285 -0.03 -15.10 14.36
C TYR A 285 0.08 -13.71 14.98
N ILE A 286 1.23 -13.09 14.78
CA ILE A 286 1.46 -11.67 15.03
C ILE A 286 1.96 -11.05 13.73
N LEU A 287 1.18 -10.12 13.17
CA LEU A 287 1.59 -9.32 12.02
C LEU A 287 2.15 -7.99 12.52
N GLY A 288 3.42 -7.72 12.30
CA GLY A 288 4.02 -6.42 12.56
C GLY A 288 4.01 -5.55 11.32
N VAL A 289 3.52 -4.32 11.44
CA VAL A 289 3.57 -3.29 10.39
C VAL A 289 4.24 -2.06 10.97
N GLU A 290 5.39 -1.68 10.40
CA GLU A 290 6.18 -0.53 10.83
C GLU A 290 6.29 0.47 9.66
N SER A 291 5.90 1.72 9.87
CA SER A 291 5.97 2.76 8.84
C SER A 291 5.97 4.17 9.45
N PRO A 292 6.62 5.17 8.81
CA PRO A 292 6.51 6.57 9.22
C PRO A 292 5.09 7.12 9.09
N VAL A 293 4.31 6.66 8.11
CA VAL A 293 2.92 7.13 7.93
C VAL A 293 2.03 6.78 9.13
N ILE A 294 2.35 5.68 9.82
CA ILE A 294 1.63 5.25 11.03
C ILE A 294 1.84 6.26 12.17
N CYS A 295 3.01 6.90 12.26
CA CYS A 295 3.30 7.88 13.30
C CYS A 295 2.27 9.02 13.36
N LYS A 296 1.71 9.41 12.20
CA LYS A 296 0.73 10.51 12.11
C LYS A 296 -0.66 10.15 12.61
N ILE A 297 -0.97 8.86 12.73
CA ILE A 297 -2.32 8.38 13.08
C ILE A 297 -2.40 7.72 14.44
N LEU A 298 -1.29 7.29 15.04
CA LEU A 298 -1.33 6.58 16.32
C LEU A 298 -1.97 7.39 17.46
N ASP A 299 -1.80 8.70 17.48
CA ASP A 299 -2.41 9.56 18.51
C ASP A 299 -3.92 9.71 18.34
N THR A 300 -4.49 9.30 17.20
CA THR A 300 -5.95 9.22 16.99
C THR A 300 -6.59 7.98 17.61
N ALA A 301 -5.77 7.07 18.16
CA ALA A 301 -6.23 5.80 18.73
C ALA A 301 -7.04 6.02 20.01
N ASP A 302 -8.22 5.38 20.09
CA ASP A 302 -8.99 5.32 21.33
C ASP A 302 -8.36 4.35 22.37
N GLU A 303 -9.04 4.13 23.49
CA GLU A 303 -8.59 3.21 24.55
C GLU A 303 -8.52 1.74 24.08
N ASN A 304 -9.31 1.38 23.06
CA ASN A 304 -9.31 0.07 22.42
C ASN A 304 -8.29 -0.02 21.28
N GLY A 305 -7.51 1.04 21.02
CA GLY A 305 -6.54 1.10 19.94
C GLY A 305 -7.16 1.36 18.55
N LEU A 306 -8.46 1.64 18.44
CA LEU A 306 -9.12 1.94 17.17
C LEU A 306 -8.68 3.31 16.65
N LEU A 307 -8.16 3.34 15.43
CA LEU A 307 -7.69 4.56 14.77
C LEU A 307 -8.84 5.27 14.06
N SER A 308 -8.78 6.61 14.04
CA SER A 308 -9.74 7.46 13.35
C SER A 308 -9.03 8.33 12.30
N ILE A 309 -9.78 8.76 11.28
CA ILE A 309 -9.22 9.65 10.25
C ILE A 309 -8.97 11.01 10.90
N PRO A 310 -7.73 11.55 10.86
CA PRO A 310 -7.45 12.89 11.39
C PRO A 310 -8.33 13.95 10.70
N ASN A 311 -8.86 14.90 11.47
CA ASN A 311 -9.65 16.03 10.97
C ASN A 311 -8.79 17.09 10.29
#